data_AF-A0A4P9WY92-F1
#
_entry.id   AF-A0A4P9WY92-F1
#
_cell.length_a   1.000
_cell.length_b   1.000
_cell.length_c   1.000
_cell.angle_alpha   90.00
_cell.angle_beta   90.00
_cell.angle_gamma   90.00
#
_symmetry.space_group_name_H-M   'P 1'
#
loop_
_entity.id
_entity.type
_entity.pdbx_description
1 polymer ?
#
loop_
_entity_poly.entity_id
_entity_poly.type
_entity_poly.pdbx_seq_one_letter_code
_entity_poly.pdbx_strand_id
1 'polypeptide(L)'
;QQYEDQVMSFLHTLMVLVHLTGGQPLREPELLSCTVYHGATLRRSLFCHTGRVMLATTYHKSQQLTGEPIRSYRFLHPRVGSLILQYLAYVVPFR
;
A
#
# COMPACT_ATOMS: atom_id res chain seq x y z
N GLN A 1 6.88 20.19 14.64
CA GLN A 1 5.52 19.75 15.02
C GLN A 1 4.55 19.93 13.85
N GLN A 2 4.32 21.16 13.36
CA GLN A 2 3.42 21.42 12.23
C GLN A 2 3.68 20.60 10.94
N TYR A 3 4.94 20.34 10.58
CA TYR A 3 5.28 19.51 9.41
C TYR A 3 4.82 18.05 9.56
N GLU A 4 5.11 17.43 10.70
CA GLU A 4 4.74 16.04 10.99
C GLU A 4 3.22 15.85 10.99
N ASP A 5 2.49 16.83 11.53
CA ASP A 5 1.02 16.82 11.55
C ASP A 5 0.43 16.89 10.12
N GLN A 6 1.05 17.68 9.24
CA GLN A 6 0.67 17.76 7.82
C GLN A 6 0.94 16.43 7.09
N VAL A 7 2.11 15.82 7.34
CA VAL A 7 2.46 14.53 6.76
C VAL A 7 1.48 13.44 7.21
N MET A 8 1.13 13.41 8.50
CA MET A 8 0.14 12.46 9.03
C MET A 8 -1.25 12.66 8.42
N SER A 9 -1.72 13.91 8.32
CA SER A 9 -2.99 14.23 7.66
C SER A 9 -3.03 13.80 6.19
N PHE A 10 -1.92 14.04 5.47
CA PHE A 10 -1.74 13.58 4.10
C PHE A 10 -1.81 12.04 4.00
N LEU A 11 -1.09 11.32 4.87
CA LEU A 11 -1.08 9.86 4.89
C LEU A 11 -2.45 9.27 5.19
N HIS A 12 -3.22 9.86 6.12
CA HIS A 12 -4.60 9.44 6.40
C HIS A 12 -5.48 9.58 5.16
N THR A 13 -5.39 10.73 4.48
CA THR A 13 -6.14 10.97 3.24
C THR A 13 -5.73 9.99 2.14
N LEU A 14 -4.42 9.74 1.99
CA LEU A 14 -3.89 8.81 1.01
C LEU A 14 -4.35 7.37 1.27
N MET A 15 -4.40 6.95 2.53
CA MET A 15 -4.92 5.63 2.93
C MET A 15 -6.39 5.46 2.53
N VAL A 16 -7.22 6.48 2.75
CA VAL A 16 -8.63 6.47 2.34
C VAL A 16 -8.75 6.36 0.82
N LEU A 17 -7.95 7.12 0.06
CA LEU A 17 -7.94 7.04 -1.40
C LEU A 17 -7.54 5.64 -1.90
N VAL A 18 -6.52 5.02 -1.30
CA VAL A 18 -6.11 3.65 -1.63
C VAL A 18 -7.24 2.66 -1.34
N HIS A 19 -7.91 2.79 -0.19
CA HIS A 19 -9.01 1.91 0.19
C HIS A 19 -10.22 2.02 -0.75
N LEU A 20 -10.59 3.24 -1.14
CA LEU A 20 -11.74 3.51 -2.01
C LEU A 20 -11.48 3.20 -3.49
N THR A 21 -10.25 3.38 -3.96
CA THR A 21 -9.92 3.27 -5.39
C THR A 21 -9.17 1.99 -5.78
N GLY A 22 -8.80 1.16 -4.80
CA GLY A 22 -8.10 -0.11 -5.01
C GLY A 22 -8.96 -1.27 -5.54
N GLY A 23 -10.20 -0.99 -5.95
CA GLY A 23 -11.17 -2.01 -6.37
C GLY A 23 -11.90 -2.60 -5.16
N GLN A 24 -11.74 -3.90 -4.91
CA GLN A 24 -12.34 -4.52 -3.73
C GLN A 24 -11.72 -3.94 -2.45
N PRO A 25 -12.54 -3.49 -1.48
CA PRO A 25 -12.04 -2.91 -0.23
C PRO A 25 -11.00 -3.81 0.43
N LEU A 26 -9.83 -3.25 0.76
CA LEU A 26 -8.85 -3.97 1.56
C LEU A 26 -9.44 -4.20 2.94
N ARG A 27 -9.36 -5.44 3.42
CA ARG A 27 -9.71 -5.72 4.82
C ARG A 27 -8.72 -5.02 5.74
N GLU A 28 -9.18 -4.62 6.92
CA GLU A 28 -8.40 -3.89 7.92
C GLU A 28 -6.97 -4.47 8.13
N PRO A 29 -6.75 -5.80 8.24
CA PRO A 29 -5.41 -6.36 8.41
C PRO A 29 -4.55 -6.26 7.14
N GLU A 30 -5.15 -6.31 5.94
CA GLU A 30 -4.45 -6.21 4.66
C GLU A 30 -3.97 -4.79 4.38
N LEU A 31 -4.76 -3.79 4.80
CA LEU A 31 -4.43 -2.38 4.62
C LEU A 31 -3.25 -1.97 5.51
N LEU A 32 -3.29 -2.36 6.79
CA LEU A 32 -2.27 -1.98 7.77
C LEU A 32 -0.97 -2.79 7.67
N SER A 33 -0.98 -3.93 6.97
CA SER A 33 0.22 -4.75 6.71
C SER A 33 0.94 -4.37 5.42
N CYS A 34 0.46 -3.37 4.68
CA CYS A 34 1.12 -2.92 3.45
C CYS A 34 2.47 -2.23 3.76
N THR A 35 3.54 -2.70 3.13
CA THR A 35 4.87 -2.12 3.28
C THR A 35 5.47 -1.71 1.93
N VAL A 36 6.22 -0.61 1.95
CA VAL A 36 6.95 -0.11 0.78
C VAL A 36 8.35 -0.72 0.68
N TYR A 37 8.90 -1.14 1.83
CA TYR A 37 10.22 -1.74 1.93
C TYR A 37 10.10 -3.19 2.42
N HIS A 38 11.12 -4.00 2.09
CA HIS A 38 11.25 -5.32 2.68
C HIS A 38 11.70 -5.18 4.13
N GLY A 39 10.95 -5.77 5.06
CA GLY A 39 11.40 -6.02 6.42
C GLY A 39 11.93 -7.45 6.56
N ALA A 40 12.49 -7.79 7.73
CA ALA A 40 12.95 -9.14 8.04
C ALA A 40 11.81 -10.19 7.90
N THR A 41 10.57 -9.79 8.23
CA THR A 41 9.40 -10.68 8.22
C THR A 41 8.33 -10.25 7.22
N LEU A 42 8.28 -8.96 6.87
CA LEU A 42 7.25 -8.37 6.00
C LEU A 42 7.80 -8.19 4.57
N ARG A 43 7.10 -8.77 3.59
CA ARG A 43 7.41 -8.55 2.17
C ARG A 43 6.78 -7.25 1.69
N ARG A 44 7.51 -6.51 0.86
CA ARG A 44 7.00 -5.31 0.18
C ARG A 44 5.69 -5.65 -0.53
N SER A 45 4.68 -4.80 -0.33
CA SER A 45 3.38 -4.90 -1.00
C SER A 45 3.25 -3.94 -2.18
N LEU A 46 4.04 -2.86 -2.27
CA LEU A 46 3.94 -1.88 -3.36
C LEU A 46 4.84 -2.25 -4.56
N PHE A 47 4.27 -2.28 -5.76
CA PHE A 47 5.00 -2.57 -7.01
C PHE A 47 4.55 -1.66 -8.15
N CYS A 48 5.42 -1.48 -9.14
CA CYS A 48 5.05 -0.87 -10.43
C CYS A 48 5.02 -1.95 -11.50
N HIS A 49 3.90 -2.06 -12.21
CA HIS A 49 3.74 -2.97 -13.35
C HIS A 49 3.08 -2.21 -14.50
N THR A 50 3.70 -2.28 -15.69
CA THR A 50 3.24 -1.57 -16.90
C THR A 50 2.91 -0.08 -16.66
N GLY A 51 3.77 0.63 -15.93
CA GLY A 51 3.58 2.06 -15.62
C GLY A 51 2.48 2.36 -14.59
N ARG A 52 1.88 1.35 -13.96
CA ARG A 52 0.84 1.50 -12.94
C ARG A 52 1.32 0.97 -11.60
N VAL A 53 0.97 1.67 -10.54
CA VAL A 53 1.24 1.23 -9.17
C VAL A 53 0.21 0.18 -8.76
N MET A 54 0.67 -0.90 -8.16
CA MET A 54 -0.17 -1.97 -7.63
C MET A 54 0.22 -2.34 -6.21
N LEU A 55 -0.77 -2.79 -5.43
CA LEU A 55 -0.58 -3.43 -4.13
C LEU A 55 -0.72 -4.96 -4.29
N ALA A 56 0.28 -5.68 -3.81
CA ALA A 56 0.28 -7.13 -3.69
C ALA A 56 0.14 -7.50 -2.21
N THR A 57 -1.04 -7.96 -1.81
CA THR A 57 -1.33 -8.38 -0.44
C THR A 57 -1.55 -9.89 -0.38
N THR A 58 -1.04 -10.54 0.65
CA THR A 58 -1.28 -11.97 0.90
C THR A 58 -2.52 -12.17 1.75
N TYR A 59 -3.41 -13.07 1.31
CA TYR A 59 -4.60 -13.44 2.04
C TYR A 59 -4.34 -14.70 2.89
N HIS A 60 -4.41 -14.55 4.22
CA HIS A 60 -4.05 -15.65 5.14
C HIS A 60 -5.15 -16.72 5.34
N LYS A 61 -6.42 -16.50 4.94
CA LYS A 61 -7.44 -17.54 5.13
C LYS A 61 -7.26 -18.73 4.20
N SER A 62 -6.72 -18.53 2.99
CA SER A 62 -6.38 -19.66 2.11
C SER A 62 -5.14 -20.42 2.60
N GLN A 63 -4.24 -19.76 3.33
CA GLN A 63 -3.03 -20.41 3.83
C GLN A 63 -3.35 -21.53 4.83
N GLN A 64 -4.37 -21.36 5.67
CA GLN A 64 -4.81 -22.41 6.60
C GLN A 64 -5.45 -23.62 5.91
N LEU A 65 -5.99 -23.45 4.69
CA LEU A 65 -6.68 -24.51 3.95
C LEU A 65 -5.82 -25.17 2.87
N THR A 66 -4.93 -24.41 2.22
CA THR A 66 -4.18 -24.84 1.02
C THR A 66 -2.66 -24.78 1.19
N GLY A 67 -2.14 -24.35 2.35
CA GLY A 67 -0.71 -24.24 2.63
C GLY A 67 0.00 -23.05 1.95
N GLU A 68 -0.52 -22.58 0.81
CA GLU A 68 0.04 -21.45 0.06
C GLU A 68 -0.80 -20.17 0.21
N PRO A 69 -0.18 -19.03 0.50
CA PRO A 69 -0.91 -17.76 0.60
C PRO A 69 -1.26 -17.23 -0.80
N ILE A 70 -2.56 -17.06 -1.07
CA ILE A 70 -3.02 -16.47 -2.34
C ILE A 70 -2.69 -14.97 -2.30
N ARG A 71 -2.01 -14.49 -3.33
CA ARG A 71 -1.72 -13.06 -3.52
C ARG A 71 -2.84 -12.40 -4.30
N SER A 72 -3.41 -11.35 -3.72
CA SER A 72 -4.30 -10.43 -4.41
C SER A 72 -3.49 -9.25 -4.93
N TYR A 73 -3.60 -8.98 -6.23
CA TYR A 73 -2.97 -7.85 -6.89
C TYR A 73 -4.03 -6.80 -7.20
N ARG A 74 -3.83 -5.59 -6.70
CA ARG A 74 -4.76 -4.46 -6.87
C ARG A 74 -4.04 -3.29 -7.52
N PHE A 75 -4.37 -3.00 -8.78
CA PHE A 75 -3.88 -1.80 -9.45
C PHE A 75 -4.57 -0.57 -8.87
N LEU A 76 -3.78 0.42 -8.48
CA LEU A 76 -4.29 1.67 -7.95
C LEU A 76 -4.73 2.60 -9.10
N HIS A 77 -5.65 3.50 -8.78
CA HIS A 77 -5.98 4.58 -9.69
C HIS A 77 -4.70 5.38 -10.05
N PRO A 78 -4.46 5.73 -11.33
CA PRO A 78 -3.18 6.32 -11.76
C PRO A 78 -2.74 7.54 -10.94
N ARG A 79 -3.69 8.42 -10.61
CA ARG A 79 -3.43 9.61 -9.79
C ARG A 79 -3.00 9.26 -8.35
N VAL A 80 -3.63 8.24 -7.76
CA VAL A 80 -3.30 7.77 -6.40
C VAL A 80 -1.92 7.10 -6.40
N GLY A 81 -1.64 6.27 -7.41
CA GLY A 81 -0.30 5.70 -7.61
C GLY A 81 0.78 6.77 -7.73
N SER A 82 0.53 7.82 -8.52
CA SER A 82 1.46 8.95 -8.65
C SER A 82 1.69 9.68 -7.32
N LEU A 83 0.64 9.90 -6.53
CA LEU A 83 0.78 10.54 -5.20
C LEU A 83 1.66 9.72 -4.26
N ILE A 84 1.49 8.39 -4.26
CA ILE A 84 2.35 7.49 -3.47
C ILE A 84 3.80 7.62 -3.92
N LEU A 85 4.08 7.58 -5.23
CA LEU A 85 5.44 7.69 -5.74
C LEU A 85 6.07 9.05 -5.42
N GLN A 86 5.31 10.14 -5.53
CA GLN A 86 5.77 11.48 -5.16
C GLN A 86 6.08 11.58 -3.67
N TYR A 87 5.21 11.04 -2.80
CA TYR A 87 5.46 10.99 -1.37
C TYR A 87 6.75 10.23 -1.04
N LEU A 88 6.96 9.07 -1.68
CA LEU A 88 8.16 8.26 -1.49
C LEU A 88 9.43 8.91 -2.03
N ALA A 89 9.35 9.68 -3.11
CA ALA A 89 10.50 10.31 -3.75
C ALA A 89 10.88 11.66 -3.12
N TYR A 90 9.90 12.44 -2.66
CA TYR A 90 10.13 13.84 -2.24
C TYR A 90 9.91 14.10 -0.76
N VAL A 91 9.19 13.22 -0.04
CA VAL A 91 8.93 13.41 1.39
C VAL A 91 9.79 12.45 2.21
N VAL A 92 9.72 11.15 1.92
CA VAL A 92 10.43 10.13 2.70
C VAL A 92 11.96 10.32 2.79
N PRO A 93 12.70 10.71 1.73
CA PRO A 93 14.16 10.84 1.81
C PRO A 93 14.63 12.05 2.62
N PHE A 94 13.75 13.03 2.86
CA PHE A 94 14.07 14.30 3.51
C PHE A 94 13.35 14.48 4.86
N ARG A 95 12.58 13.47 5.28
CA ARG A 95 11.92 13.38 6.58
C ARG A 95 12.81 12.71 7.60
#